data_AF-A0A9X7AWS8-F1
#
_entry.id   AF-A0A9X7AWS8-F1
#
_cell.length_a   1.000
_cell.length_b   1.000
_cell.length_c   1.000
_cell.angle_alpha   90.00
_cell.angle_beta   90.00
_cell.angle_gamma   90.00
#
_symmetry.space_group_name_H-M   'P 1'
#
loop_
_entity.id
_entity.type
_entity.pdbx_description
1 polymer ?
#
loop_
_entity_poly.entity_id
_entity_poly.type
_entity_poly.pdbx_seq_one_letter_code
_entity_poly.pdbx_strand_id
1 'polypeptide(L)' 'MTMILVNGFHIKGTIKGYDLYSILVEVDGKQQFVYKHAISTIRL' A
#
# COMPACT_ATOMS: atom_id res chain seq x y z
N MET A 1 6.43 -7.12 1.19
CA MET A 1 5.01 -6.87 0.96
C MET A 1 4.80 -6.02 -0.28
N THR A 2 4.01 -6.53 -1.21
CA THR A 2 3.65 -5.85 -2.46
C THR A 2 2.15 -5.60 -2.47
N MET A 3 1.74 -4.34 -2.64
CA MET A 3 0.35 -3.98 -2.90
C MET A 3 0.18 -3.77 -4.41
N ILE A 4 -0.79 -4.46 -4.98
CA ILE A 4 -1.22 -4.29 -6.37
C ILE A 4 -2.44 -3.39 -6.33
N LEU A 5 -2.40 -2.27 -7.04
CA LEU A 5 -3.52 -1.34 -7.15
C LEU A 5 -4.55 -1.82 -8.18
N VAL A 6 -5.75 -1.24 -8.15
CA VAL A 6 -6.82 -1.53 -9.12
C VAL A 6 -6.42 -1.26 -10.57
N ASN A 7 -5.51 -0.32 -10.80
CA ASN A 7 -4.95 -0.01 -12.12
C ASN A 7 -3.75 -0.89 -12.50
N GLY A 8 -3.40 -1.89 -11.69
CA GLY A 8 -2.26 -2.78 -11.91
C GLY A 8 -0.91 -2.23 -11.45
N PHE A 9 -0.84 -1.01 -10.91
CA PHE A 9 0.41 -0.48 -10.37
C PHE A 9 0.86 -1.26 -9.13
N HIS A 10 2.16 -1.54 -9.03
CA HIS A 10 2.73 -2.30 -7.92
C HIS A 10 3.47 -1.36 -6.96
N ILE A 11 3.00 -1.30 -5.72
CA ILE A 11 3.70 -0.63 -4.62
C ILE A 11 4.45 -1.70 -3.84
N LYS A 12 5.78 -1.63 -3.82
CA LYS A 12 6.63 -2.47 -2.99
C LYS A 12 7.13 -1.64 -1.81
N GLY A 13 6.78 -2.04 -0.60
CA GLY A 13 7.16 -1.29 0.59
C GLY A 13 6.84 -2.00 1.89
N THR A 14 7.13 -1.31 2.98
CA THR A 14 6.91 -1.79 4.35
C THR A 14 5.71 -1.08 4.93
N ILE A 15 4.70 -1.84 5.38
CA ILE A 15 3.57 -1.25 6.10
C ILE A 15 4.05 -0.70 7.44
N LYS A 16 3.77 0.57 7.70
CA LYS A 16 4.09 1.25 8.96
C LYS A 16 2.87 1.44 9.86
N GLY A 17 1.67 1.43 9.27
CA GLY A 17 0.42 1.53 10.01
C GLY A 17 -0.79 1.31 9.09
N TYR A 18 -1.95 1.13 9.70
CA TYR A 18 -3.22 1.00 8.98
C TYR A 18 -4.35 1.52 9.86
N ASP A 19 -5.42 1.98 9.22
CA ASP A 19 -6.69 2.26 9.87
C ASP A 19 -7.81 1.49 9.14
N LEU A 20 -9.08 1.86 9.37
CA LEU A 20 -10.22 1.22 8.74
C LEU A 20 -10.20 1.33 7.20
N TYR A 21 -9.74 2.44 6.65
CA TYR A 21 -9.86 2.80 5.24
C TYR A 21 -8.53 2.97 4.51
N SER A 22 -7.40 3.00 5.21
CA SER A 22 -6.09 3.33 4.66
C SER A 22 -4.96 2.42 5.17
N ILE A 23 -3.83 2.48 4.45
CA ILE A 23 -2.56 1.86 4.83
C ILE A 23 -1.46 2.92 4.64
N LEU A 24 -0.64 3.11 5.67
CA LEU A 24 0.60 3.88 5.58
C LEU A 24 1.73 2.92 5.20
N VAL A 25 2.35 3.14 4.06
CA VAL A 25 3.46 2.33 3.55
C VAL A 25 4.71 3.21 3.38
N GLU A 26 5.86 2.68 3.74
CA GLU A 26 7.15 3.31 3.47
C GLU A 26 7.78 2.69 2.23
N VAL A 27 8.16 3.55 1.28
CA VAL A 27 8.83 3.21 0.02
C VAL A 27 10.02 4.15 -0.12
N ASP A 28 11.24 3.60 -0.17
CA ASP A 28 12.49 4.34 -0.31
C ASP A 28 12.63 5.51 0.70
N GLY A 29 12.29 5.25 1.96
CA GLY A 29 12.35 6.24 3.05
C GLY A 29 11.25 7.31 3.00
N LYS A 30 10.33 7.26 2.02
CA LYS A 30 9.17 8.14 1.92
C LYS A 30 7.91 7.41 2.36
N GLN A 31 7.07 8.10 3.13
CA GLN A 31 5.77 7.60 3.50
C GLN A 31 4.75 7.88 2.40
N GLN A 32 3.93 6.89 2.08
CA GLN A 32 2.80 6.97 1.16
C GLN A 32 1.55 6.50 1.88
N PHE A 33 0.49 7.29 1.75
CA PHE A 33 -0.83 6.97 2.28
C PHE A 33 -1.69 6.38 1.17
N VAL A 34 -2.10 5.12 1.32
CA VAL A 34 -2.82 4.37 0.28
C VAL A 34 -4.21 4.02 0.78
N TYR A 35 -5.24 4.43 0.06
CA TYR A 35 -6.60 4.03 0.38
C TYR A 35 -6.88 2.58 -0.04
N LYS A 36 -7.55 1.83 0.83
CA LYS A 36 -7.85 0.41 0.58
C LYS A 36 -8.71 0.17 -0.66
N HIS A 37 -9.60 1.10 -1.02
CA HIS A 37 -10.40 0.99 -2.24
C HIS A 37 -9.57 1.04 -3.53
N ALA A 38 -8.34 1.55 -3.47
CA ALA A 38 -7.43 1.57 -4.60
C ALA A 38 -6.55 0.30 -4.68
N ILE A 39 -6.59 -0.58 -3.67
CA ILE A 39 -5.78 -1.79 -3.58
C ILE A 39 -6.62 -2.99 -4.06
N SER A 40 -6.13 -3.72 -5.06
CA SER A 40 -6.75 -4.95 -5.55
C SER A 40 -6.20 -6.20 -4.87
N THR A 41 -4.91 -6.23 -4.51
CA THR A 41 -4.29 -7.40 -3.89
C THR A 41 -3.13 -6.99 -2.99
N ILE A 42 -2.98 -7.68 -1.87
CA ILE A 42 -1.81 -7.56 -0.98
C ILE A 42 -1.09 -8.91 -0.97
N ARG A 43 0.20 -8.92 -1.35
CA ARG A 43 1.07 -10.10 -1.34
C ARG A 43 2.19 -9.91 -0.33
N LEU A 44 2.52 -10.96 0.42
CA LEU A 44 3.64 -10.95 1.37
C LEU A 44 4.98 -10.87 0.62
#